data_AF-A0A1J3D624-F1
#
_entry.id   AF-A0A1J3D624-F1
#
_cell.length_a   1.000
_cell.length_b   1.000
_cell.length_c   1.000
_cell.angle_alpha   90.00
_cell.angle_beta   90.00
_cell.angle_gamma   90.00
#
_symmetry.space_group_name_H-M   'P 1'
#
loop_
_entity.id
_entity.type
_entity.pdbx_description
1 polymer ?
#
loop_
_entity_poly.entity_id
_entity_poly.type
_entity_poly.pdbx_seq_one_letter_code
_entity_poly.pdbx_strand_id
1 'polypeptide(L)'
;ESIILSCLENNKSETMVNHILQECNLISKILSSDKDSALSGDNLPTVVAPGKKPPRVGYVGHITRLWNKLVQLSDSNGLIKTCLQENSEWKEWQNSVLQERNSVENVFRWACGRPTTLQDRTRDSDEEDRDYDVAALANN
;
A
#
# COMPACT_ATOMS: atom_id res chain seq x y z
N GLU A 1 2.46 -13.00 1.53
CA GLU A 1 2.88 -12.17 0.39
C GLU A 1 4.27 -12.54 -0.14
N SER A 2 5.34 -12.41 0.65
CA SER A 2 6.72 -12.68 0.24
C SER A 2 6.95 -14.06 -0.40
N ILE A 3 6.33 -15.10 0.17
CA ILE A 3 6.41 -16.48 -0.37
C ILE A 3 5.85 -16.54 -1.79
N ILE A 4 4.67 -15.97 -2.01
CA ILE A 4 4.01 -15.94 -3.33
C ILE A 4 4.88 -15.20 -4.33
N LEU A 5 5.43 -14.05 -3.95
CA LEU A 5 6.31 -13.26 -4.83
C LEU A 5 7.59 -14.03 -5.18
N SER A 6 8.25 -14.64 -4.19
CA SER A 6 9.46 -15.44 -4.43
C SER A 6 9.21 -16.61 -5.39
N CYS A 7 8.05 -17.26 -5.28
CA CYS A 7 7.63 -18.30 -6.20
C CYS A 7 7.43 -17.79 -7.65
N LEU A 8 6.89 -16.58 -7.80
CA LEU A 8 6.60 -15.98 -9.11
C LEU A 8 7.83 -15.31 -9.76
N GLU A 9 8.75 -14.79 -8.95
CA GLU A 9 10.02 -14.20 -9.37
C GLU A 9 11.02 -15.25 -9.85
N ASN A 10 10.86 -16.51 -9.41
CA ASN A 10 11.74 -17.59 -9.83
C ASN A 10 11.43 -18.00 -11.27
N ASN A 11 12.06 -17.31 -12.22
CA ASN A 11 11.95 -17.53 -13.66
C ASN A 11 12.30 -18.96 -14.13
N LYS A 12 12.79 -19.84 -13.24
CA LYS A 12 13.07 -21.24 -13.56
C LYS A 12 11.88 -22.18 -13.35
N SER A 13 10.76 -21.70 -12.80
CA SER A 13 9.63 -22.55 -12.44
C SER A 13 8.32 -22.06 -13.03
N GLU A 14 8.13 -22.28 -14.33
CA GLU A 14 6.83 -22.14 -15.00
C GLU A 14 5.75 -22.99 -14.32
N THR A 15 6.14 -24.17 -13.80
CA THR A 15 5.26 -25.04 -13.00
C THR A 15 4.68 -24.32 -11.78
N MET A 16 5.49 -23.56 -11.06
CA MET A 16 5.03 -22.80 -9.90
C MET A 16 4.12 -21.65 -10.31
N VAL A 17 4.45 -20.95 -11.41
CA VAL A 17 3.59 -19.87 -11.95
C VAL A 17 2.22 -20.41 -12.34
N ASN A 18 2.17 -21.52 -13.10
CA ASN A 18 0.92 -22.16 -13.49
C ASN A 18 0.13 -22.66 -12.29
N HIS A 19 0.78 -23.34 -11.35
CA HIS A 19 0.10 -23.83 -10.16
C HIS A 19 -0.51 -22.70 -9.33
N ILE A 20 0.22 -21.59 -9.13
CA ILE A 20 -0.27 -20.46 -8.33
C ILE A 20 -1.36 -19.68 -9.06
N LEU A 21 -1.13 -19.29 -10.32
CA LEU A 21 -2.04 -18.39 -11.03
C LEU A 21 -3.26 -19.11 -11.62
N GLN A 22 -3.09 -20.35 -12.11
CA GLN A 22 -4.15 -21.11 -12.76
C GLN A 22 -4.78 -22.12 -11.79
N GLU A 23 -4.04 -23.11 -11.29
CA GLU A 23 -4.61 -24.21 -10.50
C GLU A 23 -5.16 -23.72 -9.15
N CYS A 24 -4.39 -22.88 -8.46
CA CYS A 24 -4.82 -22.25 -7.22
C CYS A 24 -5.80 -21.10 -7.46
N ASN A 25 -5.96 -20.65 -8.71
CA ASN A 25 -6.80 -19.53 -9.12
C ASN A 25 -6.62 -18.29 -8.23
N LEU A 26 -5.34 -17.93 -7.99
CA LEU A 26 -4.98 -16.86 -7.06
C LEU A 26 -5.63 -15.52 -7.46
N ILE A 27 -5.73 -15.25 -8.77
CA ILE A 27 -6.30 -14.01 -9.29
C ILE A 27 -7.73 -13.81 -8.79
N SER A 28 -8.60 -14.78 -9.05
CA SER A 28 -10.01 -14.69 -8.67
C SER A 28 -10.20 -14.66 -7.15
N LYS A 29 -9.37 -15.40 -6.39
CA LYS A 29 -9.41 -15.40 -4.92
C LYS A 29 -9.09 -14.02 -4.34
N ILE A 30 -8.03 -13.37 -4.83
CA ILE A 30 -7.66 -12.04 -4.34
C ILE A 30 -8.73 -11.01 -4.73
N LEU A 31 -9.23 -11.04 -5.96
CA LEU A 31 -10.30 -10.15 -6.41
C LEU A 31 -11.57 -10.29 -5.56
N SER A 32 -11.95 -11.52 -5.23
CA SER A 32 -13.10 -11.80 -4.36
C SER A 32 -12.90 -11.24 -2.96
N SER A 33 -11.73 -11.47 -2.34
CA SER A 33 -11.41 -10.95 -1.01
C SER A 33 -11.39 -9.42 -0.95
N ASP A 34 -11.03 -8.75 -2.03
CA ASP A 34 -10.98 -7.29 -2.08
C ASP A 34 -12.38 -6.64 -2.09
N LYS A 35 -13.38 -7.31 -2.67
CA LYS A 35 -14.78 -6.85 -2.72
C LYS A 35 -15.39 -6.71 -1.32
N ASP A 36 -15.06 -7.62 -0.41
CA ASP A 36 -15.59 -7.66 0.96
C ASP A 36 -14.62 -7.05 2.00
N SER A 37 -13.80 -6.09 1.57
CA SER A 37 -12.72 -5.54 2.39
C SER A 37 -13.14 -4.58 3.51
N ALA A 38 -14.45 -4.35 3.72
CA ALA A 38 -14.94 -3.52 4.81
C ALA A 38 -14.85 -4.27 6.15
N LEU A 39 -14.24 -3.66 7.16
CA LEU A 39 -14.30 -4.20 8.52
C LEU A 39 -15.73 -4.10 9.04
N SER A 40 -16.37 -5.25 9.24
CA SER A 40 -17.70 -5.38 9.83
C SER A 40 -17.57 -5.79 11.29
N GLY A 41 -18.19 -5.05 12.22
CA GLY A 41 -18.31 -5.51 13.61
C GLY A 41 -18.69 -4.44 14.64
N ASP A 42 -19.45 -4.88 15.65
CA ASP A 42 -19.89 -4.08 16.81
C ASP A 42 -18.77 -3.79 17.84
N ASN A 43 -17.58 -4.34 17.64
CA ASN A 43 -16.41 -4.22 18.53
C ASN A 43 -15.23 -3.48 17.86
N LEU A 44 -15.50 -2.55 16.94
CA LEU A 44 -14.44 -1.74 16.34
C LEU A 44 -13.89 -0.73 17.37
N PRO A 45 -12.55 -0.57 17.46
CA PRO A 45 -11.93 0.41 18.36
C PRO A 45 -12.23 1.87 17.95
N THR A 46 -12.80 2.09 16.77
CA THR A 46 -13.14 3.41 16.23
C THR A 46 -14.53 3.39 15.60
N VAL A 47 -15.31 4.44 15.85
CA VAL A 47 -16.63 4.63 15.25
C VAL A 47 -16.48 5.31 13.88
N VAL A 48 -17.25 4.86 12.90
CA VAL A 48 -17.28 5.46 11.57
C VAL A 48 -17.89 6.86 11.66
N ALA A 49 -17.17 7.88 11.17
CA ALA A 49 -17.69 9.24 11.12
C ALA A 49 -18.92 9.33 10.20
N PRO A 50 -19.88 10.24 10.47
CA PRO A 50 -21.07 10.41 9.65
C PRO A 50 -20.73 10.58 8.16
N GLY A 51 -21.36 9.77 7.30
CA GLY A 51 -21.15 9.80 5.85
C GLY A 51 -19.82 9.18 5.37
N LYS A 52 -19.02 8.57 6.24
CA LYS A 52 -17.81 7.83 5.86
C LYS A 52 -18.08 6.32 5.77
N LYS A 53 -17.24 5.61 4.99
CA LYS A 53 -17.26 4.15 4.92
C LYS A 53 -16.48 3.55 6.10
N PRO A 54 -16.80 2.33 6.54
CA PRO A 54 -16.00 1.61 7.52
C PRO A 54 -14.53 1.50 7.10
N PRO A 55 -13.58 1.48 8.06
CA PRO A 55 -12.18 1.19 7.77
C PRO A 55 -12.05 -0.14 7.00
N ARG A 56 -11.06 -0.20 6.11
CA ARG A 56 -10.75 -1.44 5.39
C ARG A 56 -9.91 -2.37 6.25
N VAL A 57 -10.06 -3.66 6.02
CA VAL A 57 -9.20 -4.72 6.57
C VAL A 57 -7.72 -4.47 6.24
N GLY A 58 -6.84 -4.76 7.20
CA GLY A 58 -5.40 -4.47 7.07
C GLY A 58 -4.69 -5.20 5.93
N TYR A 59 -5.25 -6.32 5.44
CA TYR A 59 -4.66 -7.06 4.32
C TYR A 59 -4.76 -6.35 2.97
N VAL A 60 -5.57 -5.30 2.84
CA VAL A 60 -5.74 -4.58 1.56
C VAL A 60 -4.42 -3.99 1.05
N GLY A 61 -3.57 -3.45 1.93
CA GLY A 61 -2.26 -2.92 1.54
C GLY A 61 -1.35 -4.03 0.96
N HIS A 62 -1.41 -5.23 1.52
CA HIS A 62 -0.68 -6.40 1.01
C HIS A 62 -1.19 -6.82 -0.37
N ILE A 63 -2.50 -6.79 -0.59
CA ILE A 63 -3.10 -7.05 -1.90
C ILE A 63 -2.60 -6.04 -2.94
N THR A 64 -2.64 -4.75 -2.62
CA THR A 64 -2.14 -3.69 -3.52
C THR A 64 -0.67 -3.90 -3.87
N ARG A 65 0.19 -4.18 -2.88
CA ARG A 65 1.63 -4.42 -3.12
C ARG A 65 1.90 -5.67 -3.95
N LEU A 66 1.22 -6.77 -3.64
CA LEU A 66 1.28 -8.02 -4.40
C LEU A 66 0.92 -7.80 -5.88
N TRP A 67 -0.17 -7.07 -6.14
CA TRP A 67 -0.62 -6.79 -7.50
C TRP A 67 0.33 -5.90 -8.28
N ASN A 68 0.85 -4.84 -7.66
CA ASN A 68 1.86 -4.00 -8.28
C ASN A 68 3.10 -4.79 -8.69
N LYS A 69 3.52 -5.75 -7.86
CA LYS A 69 4.62 -6.66 -8.19
C LYS A 69 4.26 -7.64 -9.31
N LEU A 70 3.06 -8.20 -9.31
CA LEU A 70 2.58 -9.04 -10.41
C LEU A 70 2.57 -8.30 -11.76
N VAL A 71 2.14 -7.03 -11.78
CA VAL A 71 2.20 -6.19 -12.99
C VAL A 71 3.65 -6.03 -13.46
N GLN A 72 4.58 -5.70 -12.55
CA GLN A 72 6.02 -5.60 -12.89
C GLN A 72 6.58 -6.93 -13.43
N LEU A 73 6.21 -8.06 -12.84
CA LEU A 73 6.66 -9.37 -13.31
C LEU A 73 6.09 -9.70 -14.70
N SER A 74 4.87 -9.28 -15.00
CA SER A 74 4.25 -9.50 -16.31
C SER A 74 4.96 -8.79 -17.47
N ASP A 75 5.75 -7.74 -17.19
CA ASP A 75 6.54 -7.06 -18.20
C ASP A 75 7.71 -7.91 -18.71
N SER A 76 8.17 -8.87 -17.89
CA SER A 76 9.33 -9.73 -18.20
C SER A 76 8.99 -11.21 -18.32
N ASN A 77 7.80 -11.63 -17.87
CA ASN A 77 7.36 -13.01 -17.90
C ASN A 77 6.05 -13.14 -18.72
N GLY A 78 6.16 -13.71 -19.92
CA GLY A 78 5.05 -13.89 -20.84
C GLY A 78 3.94 -14.79 -20.31
N LEU A 79 4.27 -15.80 -19.49
CA LEU A 79 3.28 -16.69 -18.89
C LEU A 79 2.42 -15.94 -17.87
N ILE A 80 3.06 -15.16 -16.98
CA ILE A 80 2.35 -14.30 -16.02
C ILE A 80 1.46 -13.31 -16.79
N LYS A 81 1.99 -12.68 -17.84
CA LYS A 81 1.23 -11.74 -18.67
C LYS A 81 -0.02 -12.38 -19.28
N THR A 82 0.11 -13.57 -19.87
CA THR A 82 -1.02 -14.31 -20.45
C THR A 82 -2.08 -14.63 -19.39
N CYS A 83 -1.67 -15.20 -18.25
CA CYS A 83 -2.60 -15.53 -17.15
C CYS A 83 -3.39 -14.31 -16.66
N LEU A 84 -2.74 -13.15 -16.53
CA LEU A 84 -3.41 -11.91 -16.13
C LEU A 84 -4.36 -11.41 -17.23
N GLN A 85 -3.92 -11.46 -18.50
CA GLN A 85 -4.72 -10.99 -19.63
C GLN A 85 -5.93 -11.87 -19.96
N GLU A 86 -5.94 -13.13 -19.54
CA GLU A 86 -7.11 -14.00 -19.68
C GLU A 86 -8.24 -13.64 -18.72
N ASN A 87 -7.94 -12.97 -17.61
CA ASN A 87 -8.92 -12.58 -16.62
C ASN A 87 -9.44 -11.14 -16.89
N SER A 88 -10.66 -11.01 -17.41
CA SER A 88 -11.27 -9.71 -17.73
C SER A 88 -11.56 -8.86 -16.49
N GLU A 89 -11.99 -9.50 -15.40
CA GLU A 89 -12.25 -8.84 -14.12
C GLU A 89 -10.97 -8.22 -13.55
N TRP A 90 -9.85 -8.94 -13.64
CA TRP A 90 -8.55 -8.41 -13.25
C TRP A 90 -8.17 -7.17 -14.07
N LYS A 91 -8.39 -7.17 -15.39
CA LYS A 91 -8.09 -5.99 -16.23
C LYS A 91 -8.90 -4.77 -15.79
N GLU A 92 -10.18 -4.96 -15.52
CA GLU A 92 -11.04 -3.88 -15.03
C GLU A 92 -10.56 -3.38 -13.66
N TRP A 93 -10.25 -4.30 -12.75
CA TRP A 93 -9.76 -3.98 -11.41
C TRP A 93 -8.40 -3.27 -11.44
N GLN A 94 -7.49 -3.68 -12.33
CA GLN A 94 -6.19 -3.02 -12.51
C GLN A 94 -6.36 -1.57 -12.98
N ASN A 95 -7.25 -1.34 -13.95
CA ASN A 95 -7.47 -0.02 -14.55
C ASN A 95 -8.30 0.92 -13.68
N SER A 96 -9.06 0.40 -12.71
CA SER A 96 -9.87 1.18 -11.80
C SER A 96 -9.27 1.21 -10.39
N VAL A 97 -9.42 0.11 -9.66
CA VAL A 97 -9.09 0.01 -8.23
C VAL A 97 -7.59 0.13 -7.98
N LEU A 98 -6.75 -0.63 -8.69
CA LEU A 98 -5.30 -0.59 -8.46
C LEU A 98 -4.73 0.79 -8.83
N GLN A 99 -5.18 1.35 -9.95
CA GLN A 99 -4.74 2.66 -10.43
C GLN A 99 -5.12 3.79 -9.47
N GLU A 100 -6.33 3.77 -8.93
CA GLU A 100 -6.78 4.71 -7.90
C GLU A 100 -5.95 4.56 -6.61
N ARG A 101 -5.76 3.33 -6.11
CA ARG A 101 -4.95 3.07 -4.91
C ARG A 101 -3.53 3.56 -5.07
N ASN A 102 -2.90 3.26 -6.20
CA ASN A 102 -1.56 3.75 -6.52
C ASN A 102 -1.50 5.27 -6.58
N SER A 103 -2.55 5.93 -7.09
CA SER A 103 -2.63 7.39 -7.11
C SER A 103 -2.69 7.97 -5.70
N VAL A 104 -3.49 7.37 -4.81
CA VAL A 104 -3.63 7.80 -3.40
C VAL A 104 -2.37 7.47 -2.59
N GLU A 105 -1.71 6.34 -2.83
CA GLU A 105 -0.52 5.91 -2.08
C GLU A 105 0.79 6.54 -2.61
N ASN A 106 0.73 7.24 -3.75
CA ASN A 106 1.89 7.94 -4.30
C ASN A 106 2.20 9.22 -3.50
N VAL A 107 3.15 9.09 -2.57
CA VAL A 107 3.64 10.18 -1.69
C VAL A 107 4.13 11.41 -2.47
N PHE A 108 4.62 11.24 -3.71
CA PHE A 108 5.05 12.38 -4.55
C PHE A 108 3.88 13.25 -4.99
N ARG A 109 2.64 12.76 -4.91
CA ARG A 109 1.41 13.48 -5.28
C ARG A 109 0.67 14.04 -4.06
N TRP A 110 1.17 13.82 -2.85
CA TRP A 110 0.50 14.30 -1.64
C TRP A 110 0.70 15.81 -1.47
N ALA A 111 -0.39 16.53 -1.23
CA ALA A 111 -0.35 17.97 -1.00
C ALA A 111 0.32 18.35 0.33
N CYS A 112 0.34 17.42 1.30
CA CYS A 112 0.98 17.58 2.61
C CYS A 112 1.59 16.25 3.08
N GLY A 113 2.55 16.29 4.01
CA GLY A 113 3.20 15.08 4.53
C GLY A 113 4.25 14.46 3.60
N ARG A 114 4.64 15.18 2.54
CA ARG A 114 5.80 14.81 1.70
C ARG A 114 7.06 14.83 2.59
N PRO A 115 7.85 13.75 2.65
CA PRO A 115 9.18 13.81 3.24
C PRO A 115 10.00 14.80 2.40
N THR A 116 10.28 15.97 2.96
CA THR A 116 11.14 16.96 2.32
C THR A 116 12.51 16.30 2.13
N THR A 117 12.85 15.95 0.90
CA THR A 117 14.11 15.29 0.58
C THR A 117 15.27 16.22 0.92
N LEU A 118 15.91 15.96 2.05
CA LEU A 118 17.34 16.06 2.35
C LEU A 118 18.07 17.42 2.21
N GLN A 119 17.45 18.50 1.73
CA GLN A 119 18.14 19.80 1.55
C GLN A 119 17.56 20.98 2.32
N ASP A 120 16.48 20.81 3.08
CA ASP A 120 15.90 21.89 3.91
C ASP A 120 16.32 21.78 5.39
N ARG A 121 17.55 21.31 5.62
CA ARG A 121 18.17 21.20 6.95
C ARG A 121 19.36 22.16 7.13
N THR A 122 19.40 23.25 6.37
CA THR A 122 20.47 24.27 6.52
C THR A 122 19.99 25.49 7.29
N ARG A 123 19.11 25.31 8.27
CA ARG A 123 18.83 26.34 9.26
C ARG A 123 18.52 25.69 10.59
N ASP A 124 19.58 25.17 11.22
CA ASP A 124 19.65 25.12 12.68
C ASP A 124 19.41 26.56 13.16
N SER A 125 18.17 26.84 13.54
CA SER A 125 17.82 28.05 14.26
C SER A 125 17.80 27.68 15.73
N ASP A 126 18.98 27.33 16.26
CA ASP A 126 19.26 27.27 17.70
C ASP A 126 19.31 28.69 18.29
N GLU A 127 18.34 29.53 17.92
CA GLU A 127 18.18 30.87 18.48
C GLU A 127 17.08 30.83 19.54
N GLU A 128 17.56 30.91 20.78
CA GLU A 128 16.87 31.29 22.02
C GLU A 128 16.40 30.18 22.97
N ASP A 129 17.31 29.29 23.38
CA ASP A 129 17.37 28.94 24.82
C ASP A 129 18.01 30.11 25.57
N ARG A 130 17.19 31.15 25.84
CA ARG A 130 17.56 32.15 26.85
C ARG A 130 17.34 31.53 28.21
N ASP A 131 18.43 31.15 28.86
CA ASP A 131 18.42 30.85 30.29
C ASP A 131 17.81 32.05 31.05
N TYR A 132 16.60 31.86 31.56
CA TYR A 132 15.98 32.81 32.47
C TYR A 132 16.69 32.69 33.82
N ASP A 133 17.60 33.61 34.13
CA ASP A 133 18.18 33.75 35.46
C ASP A 133 17.10 34.17 36.47
N VAL A 134 16.45 33.18 37.10
CA VAL A 134 15.41 33.37 38.13
C VAL A 134 15.97 33.98 39.43
N ALA A 135 17.29 34.17 39.53
CA ALA A 135 17.97 34.72 40.71
C ALA A 135 17.65 36.19 40.98
N ALA A 136 17.11 36.95 40.02
CA ALA A 136 16.82 38.38 40.19
C ALA A 136 15.41 38.68 40.77
N LEU A 137 14.54 37.68 40.96
CA LEU A 137 13.18 37.88 41.48
C LEU A 137 13.03 37.62 42.98
N ALA A 138 14.11 37.31 43.69
CA ALA A 138 14.12 37.10 45.13
C ALA A 138 15.11 38.05 45.81
N ASN A 139 14.74 39.34 45.91
CA ASN A 139 15.05 40.13 47.10
C ASN A 139 14.18 41.40 47.11
N ASN A 140 13.21 41.39 48.02
CA ASN A 140 12.50 42.55 48.55
C ASN A 140 12.67 42.51 50.06
#